data_AF-A0A530L691-F1
#
_entry.id   AF-A0A530L691-F1
#
_cell.length_a   1.000
_cell.length_b   1.000
_cell.length_c   1.000
_cell.angle_alpha   90.00
_cell.angle_beta   90.00
_cell.angle_gamma   90.00
#
_symmetry.space_group_name_H-M   'P 1'
#
loop_
_entity.id
_entity.type
_entity.pdbx_description
1 polymer ?
#
loop_
_entity_poly.entity_id
_entity_poly.type
_entity_poly.pdbx_seq_one_letter_code
_entity_poly.pdbx_strand_id
1 'polypeptide(L)'
;SLDRHILAWAIALYGGDHVPSGDIADAAKMLPNWPGTIALRKNSERALYRENPTPQVVVRAFDGSQPLTFEGVVILARSYVALGDTKAARSV
;
A
#
# COMPACT_ATOMS: atom_id res chain seq x y z
N SER A 1 3.48 -5.87 23.27
CA SER A 1 4.72 -6.65 23.44
C SER A 1 5.41 -6.81 22.09
N LEU A 2 6.67 -7.25 22.09
CA LEU A 2 7.41 -7.61 20.87
C LEU A 2 6.69 -8.71 20.08
N ASP A 3 6.06 -9.68 20.77
CA ASP A 3 5.37 -10.80 20.13
C ASP A 3 4.20 -10.35 19.23
N ARG A 4 3.44 -9.33 19.68
CA ARG A 4 2.37 -8.73 18.87
C ARG A 4 2.90 -8.08 17.59
N HIS A 5 4.08 -7.46 17.68
CA HIS A 5 4.72 -6.82 16.53
C HIS A 5 5.27 -7.85 15.53
N ILE A 6 5.89 -8.93 16.02
CA ILE A 6 6.38 -10.03 15.19
C ILE A 6 5.20 -10.69 14.44
N LEU A 7 4.09 -10.97 15.15
CA LEU A 7 2.91 -11.58 14.55
C LEU A 7 2.27 -10.67 13.48
N ALA A 8 2.12 -9.37 13.77
CA ALA A 8 1.60 -8.41 12.81
C ALA A 8 2.47 -8.31 11.55
N TRP A 9 3.80 -8.28 11.71
CA TRP A 9 4.72 -8.31 10.58
C TRP A 9 4.64 -9.62 9.77
N ALA A 10 4.58 -10.77 10.44
CA ALA A 10 4.52 -12.06 9.78
C ALA A 10 3.23 -12.18 8.95
N ILE A 11 2.10 -11.71 9.47
CA ILE A 11 0.84 -11.64 8.72
C ILE A 11 0.98 -10.68 7.54
N ALA A 12 1.54 -9.48 7.74
CA ALA A 12 1.66 -8.51 6.67
C ALA A 12 2.65 -8.92 5.55
N LEU A 13 3.64 -9.77 5.86
CA LEU A 13 4.54 -10.35 4.86
C LEU A 13 4.00 -11.63 4.20
N TYR A 14 3.42 -12.54 4.99
CA TYR A 14 3.12 -13.91 4.56
C TYR A 14 1.63 -14.25 4.53
N GLY A 15 0.75 -13.35 4.99
CA GLY A 15 -0.70 -13.55 5.01
C GLY A 15 -1.34 -13.57 3.61
N GLY A 16 -0.53 -13.42 2.55
CA GLY A 16 -0.95 -13.57 1.17
C GLY A 16 -2.04 -12.58 0.79
N ASP A 17 -3.01 -13.04 0.00
CA ASP A 17 -4.02 -12.16 -0.60
C ASP A 17 -5.17 -11.76 0.34
N HIS A 18 -5.17 -12.27 1.57
CA HIS A 18 -6.26 -12.11 2.53
C HIS A 18 -6.06 -10.95 3.50
N VAL A 19 -4.90 -10.29 3.47
CA VAL A 19 -4.58 -9.19 4.39
C VAL A 19 -4.90 -7.85 3.73
N PRO A 20 -5.72 -7.01 4.37
CA PRO A 20 -6.05 -5.69 3.84
C PRO A 20 -4.83 -4.76 3.72
N SER A 21 -4.83 -3.90 2.70
CA SER A 21 -3.79 -2.93 2.40
C SER A 21 -3.53 -1.97 3.56
N GLY A 22 -4.59 -1.56 4.26
CA GLY A 22 -4.54 -0.74 5.47
C GLY A 22 -3.80 -1.42 6.61
N ASP A 23 -4.12 -2.69 6.90
CA ASP A 23 -3.47 -3.45 7.96
C ASP A 23 -1.96 -3.63 7.69
N ILE A 24 -1.58 -3.85 6.43
CA ILE A 24 -0.17 -3.94 6.01
C ILE A 24 0.53 -2.58 6.18
N ALA A 25 -0.13 -1.49 5.79
CA ALA A 25 0.42 -0.14 5.92
C ALA A 25 0.60 0.27 7.39
N ASP A 26 -0.35 -0.08 8.26
CA ASP A 26 -0.26 0.18 9.69
C ASP A 26 0.84 -0.66 10.34
N ALA A 27 1.00 -1.92 9.96
CA ALA A 27 2.13 -2.75 10.39
C ALA A 27 3.48 -2.12 10.00
N ALA A 28 3.60 -1.56 8.79
CA ALA A 28 4.80 -0.87 8.35
C ALA A 28 5.10 0.40 9.18
N LYS A 29 4.07 1.19 9.53
CA LYS A 29 4.21 2.40 10.37
C LYS A 29 4.63 2.08 11.79
N MET A 30 4.15 0.96 12.36
CA MET A 30 4.54 0.51 13.69
C MET A 30 5.99 0.02 13.76
N LEU A 31 6.62 -0.23 12.60
CA LEU A 31 7.89 -0.94 12.47
C LEU A 31 8.89 -0.23 11.52
N PRO A 32 9.21 1.06 11.73
CA PRO A 32 9.99 1.85 10.78
C PRO A 32 11.42 1.34 10.53
N ASN A 33 12.03 0.68 11.52
CA ASN A 33 13.42 0.18 11.44
C ASN A 33 13.52 -1.34 11.28
N TRP A 34 12.43 -2.00 10.88
CA TRP A 34 12.39 -3.46 10.80
C TRP A 34 12.78 -3.95 9.39
N PRO A 35 13.43 -5.12 9.28
CA PRO A 35 13.70 -5.73 7.99
C PRO A 35 12.40 -5.95 7.18
N GLY A 36 12.47 -5.67 5.87
CA GLY A 36 11.36 -5.96 4.97
C GLY A 36 10.25 -4.91 4.90
N THR A 37 10.44 -3.69 5.43
CA THR A 37 9.48 -2.57 5.26
C THR A 37 9.18 -2.26 3.78
N ILE A 38 10.16 -2.41 2.89
CA ILE A 38 9.94 -2.33 1.43
C ILE A 38 8.99 -3.44 0.95
N ALA A 39 9.13 -4.66 1.47
CA ALA A 39 8.26 -5.78 1.10
C ALA A 39 6.83 -5.55 1.61
N LEU A 40 6.67 -5.04 2.83
CA LEU A 40 5.37 -4.61 3.36
C LEU A 40 4.72 -3.56 2.45
N ARG A 41 5.47 -2.54 2.02
CA ARG A 41 4.95 -1.54 1.10
C ARG A 41 4.49 -2.15 -0.23
N LYS A 42 5.32 -3.01 -0.84
CA LYS A 42 4.93 -3.70 -2.08
C LYS A 42 3.69 -4.58 -1.89
N ASN A 43 3.54 -5.23 -0.75
CA ASN A 43 2.35 -6.04 -0.45
C ASN A 43 1.11 -5.18 -0.24
N SER A 44 1.24 -4.04 0.45
CA SER A 44 0.15 -3.08 0.63
C SER A 44 -0.36 -2.56 -0.72
N GLU A 45 0.54 -2.24 -1.66
CA GLU A 45 0.14 -1.78 -3.01
C GLU A 45 -0.63 -2.86 -3.80
N ARG A 46 -0.19 -4.12 -3.73
CA ARG A 46 -0.91 -5.24 -4.38
C ARG A 46 -2.27 -5.51 -3.74
N ALA A 47 -2.36 -5.43 -2.41
CA ALA A 47 -3.61 -5.56 -1.70
C ALA A 47 -4.57 -4.42 -2.07
N LEU A 48 -4.07 -3.18 -2.13
CA LEU A 48 -4.85 -2.01 -2.51
C LEU A 48 -5.41 -2.14 -3.93
N TYR A 49 -4.61 -2.67 -4.85
CA TYR A 49 -5.06 -2.98 -6.21
C TYR A 49 -6.22 -3.98 -6.25
N ARG A 50 -6.14 -5.05 -5.45
CA ARG A 50 -7.20 -6.08 -5.36
C ARG A 50 -8.46 -5.55 -4.70
N GLU A 51 -8.32 -4.77 -3.64
CA GLU A 51 -9.43 -4.14 -2.92
C GLU A 51 -10.17 -3.13 -3.79
N ASN A 52 -9.45 -2.48 -4.71
CA ASN A 52 -9.96 -1.47 -5.63
C ASN A 52 -10.89 -0.44 -4.93
N PRO A 53 -10.44 0.21 -3.84
CA PRO A 53 -11.26 1.18 -3.14
C PRO A 53 -11.45 2.45 -3.97
N THR A 54 -12.25 3.40 -3.45
CA THR A 54 -12.51 4.67 -4.15
C THR A 54 -11.20 5.43 -4.47
N PRO A 55 -11.15 6.20 -5.57
CA PRO A 55 -9.95 6.96 -5.96
C PRO A 55 -9.36 7.84 -4.85
N GLN A 56 -10.21 8.44 -4.02
CA GLN A 56 -9.80 9.27 -2.88
C GLN A 56 -9.03 8.47 -1.83
N VAL A 57 -9.46 7.22 -1.58
CA VAL A 57 -8.78 6.31 -0.65
C VAL A 57 -7.44 5.89 -1.22
N VAL A 58 -7.36 5.58 -2.51
CA VAL A 58 -6.10 5.22 -3.17
C VAL A 58 -5.08 6.36 -3.06
N VAL A 59 -5.45 7.57 -3.48
CA VAL A 59 -4.53 8.72 -3.43
C VAL A 59 -4.07 9.00 -2.01
N ARG A 60 -4.97 8.89 -1.02
CA ARG A 60 -4.61 9.02 0.40
C ARG A 60 -3.68 7.91 0.88
N ALA A 61 -3.87 6.67 0.43
CA ALA A 61 -3.03 5.53 0.84
C ALA A 61 -1.58 5.68 0.36
N PHE A 62 -1.37 6.29 -0.81
CA PHE A 62 -0.03 6.61 -1.30
C PHE A 62 0.61 7.82 -0.61
N ASP A 63 -0.17 8.75 -0.07
CA ASP A 63 0.33 9.91 0.71
C ASP A 63 1.48 10.67 0.01
N GLY A 64 1.38 10.84 -1.31
CA GLY A 64 2.40 11.50 -2.15
C GLY A 64 3.65 10.67 -2.45
N SER A 65 3.72 9.43 -1.97
CA SER A 65 4.83 8.52 -2.23
C SER A 65 4.69 7.79 -3.57
N GLN A 66 5.80 7.61 -4.29
CA GLN A 66 5.82 6.94 -5.59
C GLN A 66 5.67 5.42 -5.46
N PRO A 67 4.82 4.74 -6.25
CA PRO A 67 4.61 3.30 -6.14
C PRO A 67 5.88 2.49 -6.34
N LEU A 68 5.95 1.32 -5.68
CA LEU A 68 7.06 0.37 -5.78
C LEU A 68 6.70 -0.88 -6.60
N THR A 69 5.46 -0.96 -7.10
CA THR A 69 4.89 -2.07 -7.87
C THR A 69 4.15 -1.58 -9.10
N PHE A 70 4.00 -2.45 -10.09
CA PHE A 70 3.20 -2.17 -11.28
C PHE A 70 1.72 -1.98 -10.93
N GLU A 71 1.19 -2.81 -10.04
CA GLU A 71 -0.18 -2.71 -9.54
C GLU A 71 -0.43 -1.35 -8.87
N GLY A 72 0.54 -0.89 -8.07
CA GLY A 72 0.52 0.42 -7.43
C GLY A 72 0.51 1.57 -8.44
N VAL A 73 1.36 1.50 -9.48
CA VAL A 73 1.35 2.48 -10.59
C VAL A 73 -0.02 2.53 -11.25
N VAL A 74 -0.59 1.38 -11.60
CA VAL A 74 -1.86 1.32 -12.31
C VAL A 74 -3.00 1.89 -11.47
N ILE A 75 -3.14 1.49 -10.19
CA ILE A 75 -4.25 1.96 -9.37
C ILE A 75 -4.13 3.45 -9.03
N LEU A 76 -2.91 3.95 -8.78
CA LEU A 76 -2.69 5.36 -8.48
C LEU A 76 -2.96 6.24 -9.70
N ALA A 77 -2.41 5.88 -10.86
CA ALA A 77 -2.63 6.63 -12.10
C ALA A 77 -4.11 6.67 -12.49
N ARG A 78 -4.83 5.53 -12.40
CA ARG A 78 -6.28 5.48 -12.66
C ARG A 78 -7.07 6.33 -11.67
N SER A 79 -6.66 6.35 -10.41
CA SER A 79 -7.32 7.15 -9.38
C SER A 79 -7.15 8.65 -9.64
N TYR A 80 -5.94 9.09 -10.01
CA TYR A 80 -5.73 10.48 -10.42
C TYR A 80 -6.56 10.87 -11.64
N VAL A 81 -6.64 10.00 -12.67
CA VAL A 81 -7.52 10.24 -13.83
C VAL A 81 -8.99 10.37 -13.42
N ALA A 82 -9.48 9.48 -12.57
CA ALA A 82 -10.87 9.50 -12.10
C ALA A 82 -11.20 10.76 -11.26
N LEU A 83 -10.20 11.34 -10.61
CA LEU A 83 -10.32 12.61 -9.87
C LEU A 83 -10.09 13.85 -10.75
N GLY A 84 -9.78 13.68 -12.04
CA GLY A 84 -9.50 14.77 -12.97
C GLY A 84 -8.07 15.32 -12.92
N ASP A 85 -7.19 14.76 -12.10
CA ASP A 85 -5.78 15.18 -11.99
C ASP A 85 -4.89 14.45 -13.00
N THR A 86 -5.07 14.79 -14.27
CA THR A 86 -4.29 14.19 -15.38
C THR A 86 -2.79 14.51 -15.30
N LYS A 87 -2.40 15.59 -14.60
CA LYS A 87 -0.99 15.93 -14.41
C LYS A 87 -0.35 14.98 -13.41
N ALA A 88 -0.99 14.75 -12.26
CA ALA A 88 -0.51 13.78 -11.29
C ALA A 88 -0.49 12.36 -11.87
N ALA A 89 -1.51 11.98 -12.64
CA ALA A 89 -1.58 10.67 -13.30
C ALA A 89 -0.36 10.39 -14.22
N ARG A 90 0.18 11.40 -14.90
CA ARG A 90 1.36 11.26 -15.77
C ARG A 90 2.68 11.23 -15.02
N SER A 91 2.68 11.63 -13.74
CA SER A 91 3.87 11.67 -12.90
C SER A 91 4.02 10.45 -11.97
N VAL A 92 3.06 9.53 -12.02
CA VAL A 92 3.15 8.22 -11.35
C VAL A 92 4.21 7.35 -12.03
#